data_AF-A0A536UFK8-F1
#
_entry.id   AF-A0A536UFK8-F1
#
_cell.length_a   1.000
_cell.length_b   1.000
_cell.length_c   1.000
_cell.angle_alpha   90.00
_cell.angle_beta   90.00
_cell.angle_gamma   90.00
#
_symmetry.space_group_name_H-M   'P 1'
#
loop_
_entity.id
_entity.type
_entity.pdbx_description
1 polymer ?
#
loop_
_entity_poly.entity_id
_entity_poly.type
_entity_poly.pdbx_seq_one_letter_code
_entity_poly.pdbx_strand_id
1 'polypeptide(L)' 'TEGSAIRRIGYQRWQRNIAVALGNALRATHSPQVREALQKRRDTADALVREHIDWALCTERDGQPLSADPNSSART' A
#
# COMPACT_ATOMS: atom_id res chain seq x y z
N THR A 1 7.23 30.26 5.22
CA THR A 1 6.12 30.32 4.23
C THR A 1 5.32 29.04 4.33
N GLU A 2 4.47 28.96 5.33
CA GLU A 2 3.74 27.74 5.66
C GLU A 2 2.29 27.92 5.22
N GLY A 3 1.88 27.15 4.21
CA GLY A 3 0.47 27.01 3.89
C GLY A 3 -0.28 26.64 5.17
N SER A 4 -1.34 27.40 5.46
CA SER A 4 -2.19 27.30 6.65
C SER A 4 -2.38 25.85 7.13
N ALA A 5 -2.42 25.63 8.45
CA ALA A 5 -2.58 24.31 9.07
C ALA A 5 -3.70 23.46 8.43
N ILE A 6 -4.78 24.12 7.97
CA ILE A 6 -5.88 23.51 7.21
C ILE A 6 -5.41 22.85 5.89
N ARG A 7 -4.53 23.50 5.11
CA ARG A 7 -3.95 22.93 3.89
C ARG A 7 -3.06 21.74 4.19
N ARG A 8 -2.32 21.77 5.31
CA ARG A 8 -1.46 20.66 5.76
C ARG A 8 -2.28 19.40 6.09
N ILE A 9 -3.38 19.56 6.83
CA ILE A 9 -4.29 18.45 7.18
C ILE A 9 -4.90 17.81 5.92
N GLY A 10 -5.35 18.64 4.96
CA GLY A 10 -5.87 18.15 3.68
C GLY A 10 -4.83 17.36 2.88
N TYR A 11 -3.59 17.85 2.86
CA TYR A 11 -2.48 17.20 2.17
C TYR A 11 -2.08 15.87 2.83
N GLN A 12 -2.00 15.81 4.16
CA GLN A 12 -1.70 14.57 4.89
C GLN A 12 -2.79 13.50 4.68
N ARG A 13 -4.08 13.89 4.70
CA ARG A 13 -5.20 12.98 4.41
C ARG A 13 -5.12 12.43 2.98
N TRP A 14 -4.77 13.27 2.02
CA TRP A 14 -4.57 12.86 0.63
C TRP A 14 -3.42 11.86 0.48
N GLN A 15 -2.26 12.15 1.08
CA GLN A 15 -1.09 11.25 1.06
C GLN A 15 -1.39 9.89 1.68
N ARG A 16 -2.11 9.88 2.80
CA ARG A 16 -2.57 8.64 3.43
C ARG A 16 -3.39 7.78 2.47
N ASN A 17 -4.33 8.39 1.75
CA ASN A 17 -5.16 7.65 0.78
C ASN A 17 -4.31 7.09 -0.37
N ILE A 18 -3.28 7.83 -0.82
CA ILE A 18 -2.33 7.32 -1.82
C ILE A 18 -1.53 6.14 -1.28
N ALA A 19 -1.02 6.21 -0.03
CA ALA A 19 -0.29 5.10 0.58
C ALA A 19 -1.14 3.82 0.63
N VAL A 20 -2.43 3.94 0.99
CA VAL A 20 -3.38 2.82 0.98
C VAL A 20 -3.58 2.27 -0.44
N ALA A 21 -3.80 3.14 -1.44
CA ALA A 21 -4.00 2.71 -2.82
C ALA A 21 -2.75 1.99 -3.38
N LEU A 22 -1.55 2.49 -3.09
CA LEU A 22 -0.30 1.84 -3.46
C LEU A 22 -0.08 0.52 -2.74
N GLY A 23 -0.47 0.40 -1.46
CA GLY A 23 -0.44 -0.87 -0.73
C GLY A 23 -1.36 -1.93 -1.37
N ASN A 24 -2.57 -1.53 -1.77
CA ASN A 24 -3.48 -2.41 -2.50
C ASN A 24 -2.93 -2.82 -3.87
N ALA A 25 -2.33 -1.88 -4.61
CA ALA A 25 -1.69 -2.17 -5.88
C ALA A 25 -0.48 -3.10 -5.72
N LEU A 26 0.34 -2.89 -4.69
CA LEU A 26 1.49 -3.75 -4.36
C LEU A 26 1.02 -5.18 -4.04
N ARG A 27 -0.09 -5.34 -3.32
CA ARG A 27 -0.69 -6.64 -3.04
C ARG A 27 -1.12 -7.38 -4.30
N ALA A 28 -1.74 -6.68 -5.25
CA ALA A 28 -2.27 -7.30 -6.46
C ALA A 28 -1.17 -7.64 -7.48
N THR A 29 -0.12 -6.84 -7.54
CA THR A 29 0.87 -6.90 -8.63
C THR A 29 2.25 -7.39 -8.20
N HIS A 30 2.55 -7.38 -6.90
CA HIS A 30 3.89 -7.58 -6.35
C HIS A 30 4.96 -6.67 -7.01
N SER A 31 4.55 -5.51 -7.53
CA SER A 31 5.44 -4.62 -8.29
C SER A 31 6.59 -4.09 -7.41
N PRO A 32 7.85 -4.39 -7.77
CA PRO A 32 9.01 -3.87 -7.03
C PRO A 32 9.12 -2.34 -7.11
N GLN A 33 8.64 -1.72 -8.20
CA GLN A 33 8.61 -0.27 -8.36
C GLN A 33 7.68 0.41 -7.35
N VAL A 34 6.51 -0.19 -7.08
CA VAL A 34 5.58 0.32 -6.06
C VAL A 34 6.19 0.21 -4.67
N ARG A 35 6.85 -0.91 -4.37
CA ARG A 35 7.57 -1.11 -3.12
C ARG A 35 8.67 -0.08 -2.91
N GLU A 36 9.50 0.15 -3.92
CA GLU A 36 10.60 1.12 -3.87
C GLU A 36 10.05 2.55 -3.67
N ALA A 37 8.98 2.92 -4.36
CA ALA A 37 8.33 4.22 -4.20
C ALA A 37 7.81 4.43 -2.76
N LEU A 38 7.18 3.40 -2.17
CA LEU A 38 6.72 3.43 -0.78
C LEU A 38 7.89 3.57 0.20
N GLN A 39 8.96 2.80 0.01
CA GLN A 39 10.18 2.87 0.83
C GLN A 39 10.81 4.27 0.79
N LYS A 40 11.02 4.83 -0.42
CA LYS A 40 11.55 6.19 -0.58
C LYS A 40 10.67 7.25 0.08
N ARG A 41 9.35 7.07 0.05
CA ARG A 41 8.43 8.03 0.65
C ARG A 41 8.41 7.97 2.18
N ARG A 42 8.67 6.80 2.76
CA ARG A 42 8.63 6.55 4.21
C ARG A 42 9.45 7.55 5.01
N ASP A 43 10.66 7.86 4.56
CA ASP A 43 11.63 8.67 5.32
C ASP A 43 11.21 10.13 5.46
N THR A 44 10.50 10.65 4.44
CA THR A 44 10.05 12.05 4.38
C THR A 44 8.57 12.22 4.75
N ALA A 45 7.87 11.13 5.04
CA ALA A 45 6.47 11.16 5.44
C ALA A 45 6.31 11.51 6.92
N ASP A 46 5.26 12.28 7.22
CA ASP A 46 4.78 12.51 8.58
C ASP A 46 4.37 11.19 9.25
N ALA A 47 4.40 11.15 10.58
CA ALA A 47 4.14 9.94 11.37
C ALA A 47 2.87 9.17 10.93
N LEU A 48 1.74 9.88 10.76
CA LEU A 48 0.48 9.27 10.37
C LEU A 48 0.53 8.63 8.97
N VAL A 49 1.21 9.27 8.00
CA VAL A 49 1.36 8.72 6.65
C VAL A 49 2.36 7.57 6.66
N ARG A 50 3.42 7.67 7.48
CA ARG A 50 4.43 6.62 7.66
C ARG A 50 3.83 5.31 8.16
N GLU A 51 2.91 5.36 9.12
CA GLU A 51 2.17 4.17 9.59
C GLU A 51 1.44 3.45 8.44
N HIS A 52 0.83 4.21 7.52
CA HIS A 52 0.12 3.63 6.37
C HIS A 52 1.08 3.09 5.31
N ILE A 53 2.25 3.71 5.14
CA ILE A 53 3.32 3.18 4.29
C ILE A 53 3.86 1.88 4.87
N ASP A 54 4.05 1.80 6.19
CA ASP A 54 4.53 0.59 6.86
C ASP A 54 3.53 -0.55 6.73
N TRP A 55 2.23 -0.27 6.90
CA TRP A 55 1.17 -1.22 6.60
C TRP A 55 1.22 -1.72 5.14
N ALA A 56 1.42 -0.80 4.18
CA ALA A 56 1.51 -1.13 2.76
C ALA A 56 2.72 -2.03 2.45
N LEU A 57 3.86 -1.82 3.12
CA LEU A 57 5.09 -2.60 2.95
C LEU A 57 5.05 -3.95 3.67
N CYS A 58 4.35 -4.07 4.80
CA CYS A 58 4.21 -5.32 5.58
C CYS A 58 3.31 -6.38 4.92
N THR A 59 2.72 -6.07 3.75
CA THR A 59 1.71 -6.89 3.05
C THR A 59 2.25 -8.19 2.44
N GLU A 60 3.55 -8.52 2.56
CA GLU A 60 4.13 -9.74 1.97
C GLU A 60 3.60 -11.08 2.52
N ARG A 61 2.74 -11.10 3.55
CA ARG A 61 2.30 -12.34 4.22
C ARG A 61 1.00 -12.98 3.73
N ASP A 62 0.18 -12.32 2.93
CA ASP A 62 -1.10 -12.89 2.45
C ASP A 62 -1.10 -13.20 0.94
N GLY A 63 0.09 -13.35 0.35
CA GLY A 63 0.27 -13.86 -1.00
C GLY A 63 0.27 -15.39 -1.07
N GLN A 64 -0.44 -16.09 -0.17
CA GLN A 64 -0.79 -17.47 -0.48
C GLN A 64 -1.79 -17.37 -1.63
N PRO A 65 -1.45 -17.82 -2.86
CA PRO A 65 -2.46 -17.95 -3.88
C PRO A 65 -3.58 -18.80 -3.28
N LEU A 66 -4.83 -18.37 -3.43
CA LEU A 66 -5.98 -19.27 -3.27
C LEU A 66 -5.58 -20.57 -3.96
N SER A 67 -5.37 -21.60 -3.15
CA SER A 67 -4.94 -22.92 -3.56
C SER A 67 -5.74 -23.28 -4.80
N ALA A 68 -5.05 -23.48 -5.93
CA ALA A 68 -5.64 -24.09 -7.11
C ALA A 68 -6.40 -25.32 -6.64
N ASP A 69 -7.72 -25.29 -6.75
CA ASP A 69 -8.59 -26.39 -6.37
C ASP A 69 -8.09 -27.66 -7.09
N PRO A 70 -7.62 -28.70 -6.38
CA PRO A 70 -7.23 -29.95 -7.01
C PRO A 70 -8.44 -30.76 -7.50
N ASN A 71 -9.67 -30.24 -7.36
CA ASN A 71 -10.91 -30.92 -7.70
C ASN A 71 -11.64 -30.32 -8.91
N SER A 72 -10.91 -29.85 -9.91
CA SER A 72 -11.48 -29.43 -11.22
C SER A 72 -11.45 -30.57 -12.26
N SER A 73 -11.67 -31.81 -11.81
CA SER A 73 -11.78 -32.99 -12.66
C SER A 73 -12.92 -33.86 -12.17
N ALA A 74 -14.14 -33.51 -12.57
CA ALA A 74 -15.25 -34.45 -12.80
C ALA A 74 -16.54 -33.67 -13.07
N ARG A 75 -16.83 -33.41 -14.35
CA ARG A 75 -18.17 -33.65 -14.86
C ARG A 75 -18.12 -33.82 -16.38
N THR A 76 -18.58 -35.02 -16.74
CA THR A 76 -18.91 -35.59 -18.04
C THR A 76 -19.57 -34.62 -19.01
#